data_AF-M2N6V9-F1
#
_entry.id   AF-M2N6V9-F1
#
_cell.length_a   1.000
_cell.length_b   1.000
_cell.length_c   1.000
_cell.angle_alpha   90.00
_cell.angle_beta   90.00
_cell.angle_gamma   90.00
#
_symmetry.space_group_name_H-M   'P 1'
#
loop_
_entity.id
_entity.type
_entity.pdbx_description
1 polymer ?
#
loop_
_entity_poly.entity_id
_entity_poly.type
_entity_poly.pdbx_seq_one_letter_code
_entity_poly.pdbx_strand_id
1 'polypeptide(L)'
;MQWLHPRFLPASLDLVGLIFLADLDIAARNIAINGQASLLDALILCPSLHRVQNAPFLSKGEYPACAAMTSGYVFRVENEATVLYLQRVSKTGHLTTLRVTDDSVSASPTKSRTALAYTIAATMSILTLIDMLRTGGSWLVLVLSLLYLSNLANVLIMQRRSTEWHGQSEPGVEGDLLVLLSQDRWIRIRGMVDDLKAVTSGQWIRNLSPMESYIVQTGTILLYVAAILAKNIDERGKWFILMQMVTTTILLTVANERTTVLRMNGRTVKVDGVPKQYIRRLDLAHEMIAEHDGRKDWAVRLGMVQGDNGADPPATM
;
A
#
# COMPACT_ATOMS: atom_id res chain seq x y z
N MET A 1 19.31 55.82 -1.22
CA MET A 1 19.67 54.42 -1.53
C MET A 1 19.94 53.68 -0.24
N GLN A 2 19.00 52.87 0.23
CA GLN A 2 19.28 51.61 0.93
C GLN A 2 17.95 50.85 1.04
N TRP A 3 17.69 50.11 -0.03
CA TRP A 3 16.69 49.06 -0.12
C TRP A 3 17.20 47.84 0.64
N LEU A 4 16.34 47.24 1.47
CA LEU A 4 16.02 45.82 1.57
C LEU A 4 15.60 45.45 3.00
N HIS A 5 14.31 45.70 3.28
CA HIS A 5 13.56 44.76 4.11
C HIS A 5 13.31 43.49 3.27
N PRO A 6 13.60 42.30 3.80
CA PRO A 6 12.73 41.17 3.59
C PRO A 6 12.00 40.93 4.90
N ARG A 7 10.81 41.53 5.02
CA ARG A 7 9.75 40.87 5.79
C ARG A 7 9.51 39.55 5.06
N PHE A 8 10.14 38.47 5.50
CA PHE A 8 9.63 37.14 5.20
C PHE A 8 8.17 37.16 5.65
N LEU A 9 7.28 37.07 4.65
CA LEU A 9 5.82 37.13 4.67
C LEU A 9 5.18 37.09 6.07
N PRO A 10 4.32 38.06 6.44
CA PRO A 10 3.38 37.85 7.54
C PRO A 10 2.26 36.92 7.03
N ALA A 11 2.61 35.68 6.70
CA ALA A 11 1.63 34.61 6.57
C ALA A 11 1.21 34.27 8.00
N SER A 12 0.07 34.80 8.44
CA SER A 12 -0.56 34.35 9.69
C SER A 12 -0.57 32.83 9.72
N LEU A 13 -0.12 32.21 10.82
CA LEU A 13 0.03 30.76 10.98
C LEU A 13 -1.31 30.01 11.05
N ASP A 14 -2.05 30.07 9.96
CA ASP A 14 -3.21 29.26 9.59
C ASP A 14 -2.75 28.00 8.78
N LEU A 15 -1.48 27.98 8.36
CA LEU A 15 -0.88 26.94 7.53
C LEU A 15 -0.79 25.57 8.22
N VAL A 16 -0.65 25.53 9.55
CA VAL A 16 -0.50 24.26 10.29
C VAL A 16 -1.78 23.45 10.27
N GLY A 17 -2.95 24.11 10.41
CA GLY A 17 -4.25 23.45 10.29
C GLY A 17 -4.48 22.88 8.90
N LEU A 18 -4.07 23.61 7.85
CA LEU A 18 -4.12 23.13 6.46
C LEU A 18 -3.24 21.90 6.23
N ILE A 19 -2.07 21.84 6.87
CA ILE A 19 -1.17 20.69 6.74
C ILE A 19 -1.74 19.44 7.39
N PHE A 20 -2.58 19.56 8.44
CA PHE A 20 -3.28 18.40 9.00
C PHE A 20 -4.27 17.78 8.01
N LEU A 21 -4.79 18.61 7.10
CA LEU A 21 -5.74 18.24 6.07
C LEU A 21 -5.06 17.84 4.75
N ALA A 22 -3.71 17.83 4.70
CA ALA A 22 -3.02 17.57 3.45
C ALA A 22 -3.30 16.15 2.93
N ASP A 23 -3.56 16.08 1.64
CA ASP A 23 -4.11 14.91 0.97
C ASP A 23 -3.03 13.89 0.59
N LEU A 24 -2.48 13.20 1.58
CA LEU A 24 -1.38 12.27 1.41
C LEU A 24 -1.81 10.85 1.78
N ASP A 25 -1.38 9.85 0.99
CA ASP A 25 -1.71 8.43 1.21
C ASP A 25 -0.52 7.63 1.76
N ILE A 26 0.42 8.29 2.45
CA ILE A 26 1.72 7.71 2.84
C ILE A 26 1.52 6.57 3.86
N ALA A 27 0.74 6.81 4.91
CA ALA A 27 0.44 5.78 5.90
C ALA A 27 -0.34 4.60 5.29
N ALA A 28 -1.39 4.90 4.50
CA ALA A 28 -2.20 3.91 3.82
C ALA A 28 -1.36 3.00 2.89
N ARG A 29 -0.44 3.61 2.13
CA ARG A 29 0.47 2.89 1.23
C ARG A 29 1.41 1.95 1.99
N ASN A 30 1.94 2.36 3.12
CA ASN A 30 2.79 1.50 3.94
C ASN A 30 2.03 0.30 4.49
N ILE A 31 0.80 0.51 4.98
CA ILE A 31 -0.06 -0.55 5.48
C ILE A 31 -0.39 -1.54 4.36
N ALA A 32 -0.69 -1.05 3.15
CA ALA A 32 -0.91 -1.92 1.99
C ALA A 32 0.33 -2.74 1.62
N ILE A 33 1.53 -2.14 1.62
CA ILE A 33 2.77 -2.85 1.27
C ILE A 33 3.19 -3.86 2.36
N ASN A 34 2.92 -3.58 3.63
CA ASN A 34 3.25 -4.51 4.71
C ASN A 34 2.12 -5.50 5.02
N GLY A 35 0.93 -5.33 4.42
CA GLY A 35 -0.25 -6.17 4.64
C GLY A 35 -0.91 -6.00 6.01
N GLN A 36 -0.34 -5.19 6.90
CA GLN A 36 -0.83 -4.99 8.26
C GLN A 36 -0.46 -3.58 8.78
N ALA A 37 -1.30 -3.04 9.66
CA ALA A 37 -0.97 -1.86 10.45
C ALA A 37 -0.18 -2.24 11.70
N SER A 38 0.81 -1.42 12.06
CA SER A 38 1.55 -1.55 13.32
C SER A 38 0.98 -0.62 14.39
N LEU A 39 1.02 -1.01 15.66
CA LEU A 39 0.67 -0.10 16.75
C LEU A 39 1.58 1.14 16.79
N LEU A 40 2.81 1.03 16.28
CA LEU A 40 3.71 2.17 16.15
C LEU A 40 3.15 3.24 15.19
N ASP A 41 2.31 2.86 14.22
CA ASP A 41 1.70 3.81 13.28
C ASP A 41 0.78 4.80 14.01
N ALA A 42 0.24 4.43 15.18
CA ALA A 42 -0.58 5.31 16.01
C ALA A 42 0.20 6.49 16.61
N LEU A 43 1.51 6.32 16.80
CA LEU A 43 2.41 7.34 17.37
C LEU A 43 3.02 8.25 16.32
N ILE A 44 2.86 7.93 15.04
CA ILE A 44 3.43 8.72 13.95
C ILE A 44 2.54 9.94 13.71
N LEU A 45 3.14 11.13 13.71
CA LEU A 45 2.44 12.36 13.36
C LEU A 45 2.75 12.76 11.91
N CYS A 46 1.79 12.54 11.01
CA CYS A 46 1.86 12.99 9.62
C CYS A 46 0.50 13.54 9.14
N PRO A 47 0.43 14.23 8.00
CA PRO A 47 -0.86 14.67 7.44
C PRO A 47 -1.81 13.52 7.06
N SER A 48 -1.26 12.37 6.69
CA SER A 48 -2.01 11.25 6.10
C SER A 48 -2.81 10.38 7.08
N LEU A 49 -2.92 10.76 8.36
CA LEU A 49 -3.43 9.85 9.41
C LEU A 49 -4.90 9.48 9.22
N HIS A 50 -5.72 10.44 8.75
CA HIS A 50 -7.13 10.18 8.44
C HIS A 50 -7.33 9.27 7.23
N ARG A 51 -6.28 9.04 6.44
CA ARG A 51 -6.33 8.25 5.20
C ARG A 51 -5.92 6.80 5.37
N VAL A 52 -5.55 6.37 6.58
CA VAL A 52 -5.21 4.98 6.87
C VAL A 52 -6.27 4.01 6.33
N GLN A 53 -7.56 4.34 6.47
CA GLN A 53 -8.66 3.50 5.98
C GLN A 53 -8.76 3.39 4.46
N ASN A 54 -8.06 4.25 3.71
CA ASN A 54 -8.08 4.25 2.24
C ASN A 54 -7.15 3.20 1.62
N ALA A 55 -6.39 2.44 2.43
CA ALA A 55 -5.41 1.47 1.94
C ALA A 55 -5.96 0.48 0.89
N PRO A 56 -7.18 -0.09 1.04
CA PRO A 56 -7.76 -0.98 0.03
C PRO A 56 -8.07 -0.29 -1.31
N PHE A 57 -8.32 1.02 -1.30
CA PHE A 57 -8.71 1.76 -2.50
C PHE A 57 -7.52 2.26 -3.33
N LEU A 58 -6.29 2.08 -2.85
CA LEU A 58 -5.07 2.53 -3.53
C LEU A 58 -4.83 1.82 -4.87
N SER A 59 -5.39 0.62 -5.06
CA SER A 59 -5.36 -0.13 -6.33
C SER A 59 -6.22 0.51 -7.43
N LYS A 60 -7.02 1.55 -7.10
CA LYS A 60 -7.95 2.24 -7.99
C LYS A 60 -9.01 1.32 -8.61
N GLY A 61 -9.36 0.24 -7.90
CA GLY A 61 -10.42 -0.69 -8.32
C GLY A 61 -10.02 -1.62 -9.48
N GLU A 62 -8.73 -1.76 -9.77
CA GLU A 62 -8.25 -2.74 -10.74
C GLU A 62 -8.32 -4.16 -10.17
N TYR A 63 -8.92 -5.09 -10.92
CA TYR A 63 -8.98 -6.52 -10.59
C TYR A 63 -8.41 -7.32 -11.77
N PRO A 64 -7.08 -7.45 -11.86
CA PRO A 64 -6.43 -7.97 -13.06
C PRO A 64 -6.75 -9.45 -13.28
N ALA A 65 -6.87 -9.82 -14.55
CA ALA A 65 -7.06 -11.21 -14.94
C ALA A 65 -5.76 -11.98 -14.71
N CYS A 66 -5.88 -13.14 -14.09
CA CYS A 66 -4.78 -14.02 -13.73
C CYS A 66 -5.08 -15.43 -14.23
N ALA A 67 -4.09 -16.10 -14.80
CA ALA A 67 -4.19 -17.51 -15.13
C ALA A 67 -3.06 -18.31 -14.48
N ALA A 68 -3.42 -19.45 -13.92
CA ALA A 68 -2.46 -20.47 -13.53
C ALA A 68 -2.01 -21.21 -14.79
N MET A 69 -0.76 -21.03 -15.21
CA MET A 69 -0.20 -21.67 -16.40
C MET A 69 -0.03 -23.19 -16.20
N THR A 70 0.04 -23.65 -14.94
CA THR A 70 0.13 -25.07 -14.59
C THR A 70 -1.20 -25.82 -14.63
N SER A 71 -2.34 -25.15 -14.38
CA SER A 71 -3.66 -25.80 -14.33
C SER A 71 -4.63 -25.34 -15.42
N GLY A 72 -4.36 -24.22 -16.08
CA GLY A 72 -5.27 -23.60 -17.03
C GLY A 72 -6.37 -22.75 -16.37
N TYR A 73 -6.44 -22.69 -15.04
CA TYR A 73 -7.50 -21.97 -14.31
C TYR A 73 -7.32 -20.46 -14.40
N VAL A 74 -8.40 -19.74 -14.70
CA VAL A 74 -8.41 -18.27 -14.82
C VAL A 74 -9.29 -17.68 -13.73
N PHE A 75 -8.76 -16.68 -13.03
CA PHE A 75 -9.42 -15.96 -11.95
C PHE A 75 -8.97 -14.50 -11.94
N ARG A 76 -9.47 -13.71 -10.99
CA ARG A 76 -9.02 -12.33 -10.79
C ARG A 76 -8.19 -12.24 -9.52
N VAL A 77 -7.14 -11.43 -9.55
CA VAL A 77 -6.43 -11.07 -8.32
C VAL A 77 -7.34 -10.14 -7.54
N GLU A 78 -7.86 -10.60 -6.41
CA GLU A 78 -8.81 -9.87 -5.57
C GLU A 78 -8.10 -9.02 -4.51
N ASN A 79 -6.91 -9.44 -4.08
CA ASN A 79 -6.16 -8.74 -3.05
C ASN A 79 -5.66 -7.37 -3.55
N GLU A 80 -6.26 -6.29 -3.06
CA GLU A 80 -6.01 -4.93 -3.53
C GLU A 80 -4.58 -4.44 -3.22
N ALA A 81 -4.02 -4.84 -2.08
CA ALA A 81 -2.63 -4.53 -1.72
C ALA A 81 -1.64 -5.21 -2.66
N THR A 82 -1.92 -6.45 -3.06
CA THR A 82 -1.15 -7.14 -4.10
C THR A 82 -1.26 -6.39 -5.41
N VAL A 83 -2.46 -6.05 -5.87
CA VAL A 83 -2.64 -5.26 -7.11
C VAL A 83 -1.87 -3.95 -7.07
N LEU A 84 -1.91 -3.20 -5.96
CA LEU A 84 -1.13 -1.97 -5.79
C LEU A 84 0.37 -2.22 -5.97
N TYR A 85 0.90 -3.29 -5.37
CA TYR A 85 2.30 -3.65 -5.51
C TYR A 85 2.65 -4.07 -6.94
N LEU A 86 1.79 -4.87 -7.59
CA LEU A 86 1.91 -5.28 -8.98
C LEU A 86 1.97 -4.07 -9.91
N GLN A 87 1.09 -3.08 -9.72
CA GLN A 87 1.09 -1.81 -10.47
C GLN A 87 2.41 -1.04 -10.28
N ARG A 88 3.02 -1.12 -9.11
CA ARG A 88 4.25 -0.39 -8.78
C ARG A 88 5.50 -1.01 -9.41
N VAL A 89 5.60 -2.34 -9.43
CA VAL A 89 6.82 -3.04 -9.89
C VAL A 89 6.82 -3.39 -11.38
N SER A 90 5.67 -3.24 -12.04
CA SER A 90 5.53 -3.53 -13.47
C SER A 90 5.86 -2.34 -14.37
N LYS A 91 6.29 -2.63 -15.59
CA LYS A 91 6.58 -1.67 -16.66
C LYS A 91 5.79 -2.04 -17.90
N THR A 92 5.27 -1.04 -18.63
CA THR A 92 4.52 -1.26 -19.87
C THR A 92 5.36 -2.01 -20.90
N GLY A 93 4.78 -3.03 -21.55
CA GLY A 93 5.45 -3.87 -22.53
C GLY A 93 6.53 -4.78 -21.96
N HIS A 94 6.57 -4.97 -20.64
CA HIS A 94 7.54 -5.86 -19.98
C HIS A 94 6.83 -6.96 -19.19
N LEU A 95 7.45 -8.14 -19.16
CA LEU A 95 7.16 -9.21 -18.22
C LEU A 95 8.05 -9.04 -16.99
N THR A 96 7.44 -8.71 -15.85
CA THR A 96 8.13 -8.70 -14.56
C THR A 96 7.86 -10.03 -13.84
N THR A 97 8.92 -10.77 -13.53
CA THR A 97 8.81 -12.01 -12.74
C THR A 97 8.92 -11.69 -11.25
N LEU A 98 8.01 -12.27 -10.46
CA LEU A 98 7.94 -12.16 -9.02
C LEU A 98 8.03 -13.56 -8.40
N ARG A 99 8.65 -13.64 -7.23
CA ARG A 99 8.71 -14.85 -6.41
C ARG A 99 8.01 -14.61 -5.08
N VAL A 100 7.19 -15.58 -4.67
CA VAL A 100 6.54 -15.63 -3.36
C VAL A 100 7.26 -16.65 -2.50
N THR A 101 7.58 -16.23 -1.28
CA THR A 101 8.24 -17.07 -0.28
C THR A 101 7.56 -16.92 1.08
N ASP A 102 7.41 -18.01 1.80
CA ASP A 102 6.97 -17.99 3.20
C ASP A 102 8.03 -17.32 4.10
N ASP A 103 7.58 -16.42 4.97
CA ASP A 103 8.46 -15.69 5.91
C ASP A 103 9.08 -16.63 6.97
N SER A 104 8.44 -17.75 7.30
CA SER A 104 8.95 -18.75 8.25
C SER A 104 10.17 -19.51 7.72
N VAL A 105 10.23 -19.72 6.40
CA VAL A 105 11.34 -20.40 5.72
C VAL A 105 12.50 -19.42 5.47
N SER A 106 12.19 -18.14 5.31
CA SER A 106 13.18 -17.08 5.11
C SER A 106 13.69 -16.53 6.45
N ALA A 107 14.66 -17.21 7.06
CA ALA A 107 15.35 -16.82 8.30
C ALA A 107 16.19 -15.52 8.22
N SER A 108 15.82 -14.54 7.40
CA SER A 108 16.48 -13.23 7.39
C SER A 108 15.72 -12.28 8.31
N PRO A 109 16.33 -11.77 9.40
CA PRO A 109 15.85 -10.60 10.07
C PRO A 109 16.21 -9.41 9.19
N THR A 110 15.55 -9.28 8.03
CA THR A 110 15.53 -8.02 7.31
C THR A 110 14.71 -7.07 8.18
N LYS A 111 15.40 -6.47 9.17
CA LYS A 111 15.02 -5.20 9.79
C LYS A 111 14.82 -4.26 8.62
N SER A 112 13.58 -4.20 8.16
CA SER A 112 13.23 -3.46 6.96
C SER A 112 13.68 -2.03 7.20
N ARG A 113 14.35 -1.41 6.22
CA ARG A 113 14.74 0.00 6.31
C ARG A 113 13.51 0.89 6.58
N THR A 114 12.31 0.40 6.25
CA THR A 114 11.04 0.99 6.70
C THR A 114 10.89 0.98 8.21
N ALA A 115 11.14 -0.14 8.88
CA ALA A 115 11.05 -0.23 10.33
C ALA A 115 11.92 0.82 11.03
N LEU A 116 13.12 1.11 10.51
CA LEU A 116 13.99 2.16 11.05
C LEU A 116 13.40 3.57 10.86
N ALA A 117 12.89 3.88 9.67
CA ALA A 117 12.23 5.16 9.41
C ALA A 117 10.99 5.37 10.30
N TYR A 118 10.18 4.32 10.47
CA TYR A 118 8.99 4.33 11.32
C TYR A 118 9.35 4.44 12.81
N THR A 119 10.42 3.77 13.28
CA THR A 119 10.87 3.91 14.67
C THR A 119 11.44 5.29 14.95
N ILE A 120 12.20 5.89 14.02
CA ILE A 120 12.66 7.29 14.14
C ILE A 120 11.46 8.24 14.19
N ALA A 121 10.48 8.09 13.30
CA ALA A 121 9.29 8.94 13.32
C ALA A 121 8.50 8.83 14.65
N ALA A 122 8.36 7.61 15.16
CA ALA A 122 7.70 7.35 16.44
C ALA A 122 8.50 7.94 17.62
N THR A 123 9.83 7.76 17.65
CA THR A 123 10.66 8.33 18.73
C THR A 123 10.66 9.85 18.70
N MET A 124 10.75 10.46 17.52
CA MET A 124 10.59 11.92 17.37
C MET A 124 9.24 12.36 17.94
N SER A 125 8.17 11.64 17.63
CA SER A 125 6.82 11.96 18.11
C SER A 125 6.69 11.84 19.64
N ILE A 126 7.27 10.81 20.24
CA ILE A 126 7.33 10.66 21.70
C ILE A 126 8.12 11.82 22.33
N LEU A 127 9.28 12.18 21.77
CA LEU A 127 10.08 13.29 22.26
C LEU A 127 9.30 14.61 22.15
N THR A 128 8.56 14.81 21.06
CA THR A 128 7.69 15.98 20.90
C THR A 128 6.61 16.05 21.98
N LEU A 129 5.99 14.92 22.30
CA LEU A 129 4.97 14.84 23.34
C LEU A 129 5.57 15.17 24.73
N ILE A 130 6.74 14.61 25.04
CA ILE A 130 7.43 14.83 26.34
C ILE A 130 7.83 16.31 26.50
N ASP A 131 8.42 16.90 25.47
CA ASP A 131 8.82 18.31 25.49
C ASP A 131 7.62 19.24 25.70
N MET A 132 6.48 18.92 25.06
CA MET A 132 5.27 19.73 25.17
C MET A 132 4.55 19.57 26.50
N LEU A 133 4.59 18.39 27.11
CA LEU A 133 4.09 18.19 28.47
C LEU A 133 4.92 18.97 29.51
N ARG A 134 6.21 19.23 29.24
CA ARG A 134 7.08 20.02 30.13
C ARG A 134 6.90 21.52 29.96
N THR A 135 6.65 21.99 28.74
CA THR A 135 6.54 23.43 28.43
C THR A 135 5.16 24.04 28.77
N GLY A 136 4.14 23.21 28.99
CA GLY A 136 2.88 23.65 29.63
C GLY A 136 1.85 24.34 28.74
N GLY A 137 2.00 24.28 27.41
CA GLY A 137 1.02 24.86 26.47
C GLY A 137 -0.25 24.03 26.37
N SER A 138 -1.31 24.39 27.12
CA SER A 138 -2.55 23.59 27.20
C SER A 138 -3.23 23.35 25.84
N TRP A 139 -3.22 24.34 24.95
CA TRP A 139 -3.79 24.21 23.59
C TRP A 139 -3.02 23.22 22.72
N LEU A 140 -1.69 23.24 22.81
CA LEU A 140 -0.83 22.35 22.05
C LEU A 140 -0.99 20.90 22.49
N VAL A 141 -1.02 20.67 23.81
CA VAL A 141 -1.28 19.34 24.38
C VAL A 141 -2.65 18.84 23.95
N LEU A 142 -3.68 19.68 23.98
CA LEU A 142 -5.03 19.31 23.54
C LEU A 142 -5.04 18.90 22.05
N VAL A 143 -4.46 19.73 21.18
CA VAL A 143 -4.42 19.46 19.72
C VAL A 143 -3.66 18.16 19.43
N LEU A 144 -2.47 17.97 20.01
CA LEU A 144 -1.72 16.72 19.84
C LEU A 144 -2.50 15.51 20.37
N SER A 145 -3.16 15.65 21.52
CA SER A 145 -3.97 14.57 22.11
C SER A 145 -5.10 14.15 21.17
N LEU A 146 -5.79 15.11 20.55
CA LEU A 146 -6.83 14.84 19.56
C LEU A 146 -6.28 14.13 18.32
N LEU A 147 -5.11 14.56 17.82
CA LEU A 147 -4.45 13.94 16.67
C LEU A 147 -4.03 12.49 16.96
N TYR A 148 -3.38 12.23 18.09
CA TYR A 148 -2.97 10.89 18.48
C TYR A 148 -4.17 9.98 18.77
N LEU A 149 -5.23 10.49 19.40
CA LEU A 149 -6.44 9.71 19.66
C LEU A 149 -7.16 9.33 18.37
N SER A 150 -7.28 10.28 17.43
CA SER A 150 -7.83 10.04 16.10
C SER A 150 -7.03 8.98 15.35
N ASN A 151 -5.69 9.07 15.40
CA ASN A 151 -4.82 8.12 14.73
C ASN A 151 -4.86 6.73 15.37
N LEU A 152 -4.83 6.65 16.71
CA LEU A 152 -4.92 5.41 17.45
C LEU A 152 -6.22 4.66 17.11
N ALA A 153 -7.36 5.37 17.07
CA ALA A 153 -8.63 4.77 16.68
C ALA A 153 -8.55 4.19 15.25
N ASN A 154 -8.00 4.94 14.30
CA ASN A 154 -7.84 4.48 12.91
C ASN A 154 -6.94 3.23 12.81
N VAL A 155 -5.79 3.23 13.47
CA VAL A 155 -4.83 2.11 13.45
C VAL A 155 -5.40 0.87 14.13
N LEU A 156 -6.06 1.01 15.28
CA LEU A 156 -6.69 -0.12 15.97
C LEU A 156 -7.80 -0.77 15.15
N ILE A 157 -8.64 0.05 14.50
CA ILE A 157 -9.69 -0.46 13.60
C ILE A 157 -9.05 -1.16 12.40
N MET A 158 -7.98 -0.60 11.84
CA MET A 158 -7.26 -1.21 10.73
C MET A 158 -6.69 -2.59 11.11
N GLN A 159 -6.04 -2.70 12.27
CA GLN A 159 -5.51 -3.97 12.77
C GLN A 159 -6.59 -5.02 13.00
N ARG A 160 -7.76 -4.61 13.54
CA ARG A 160 -8.88 -5.53 13.78
C ARG A 160 -9.52 -6.06 12.48
N ARG A 161 -9.29 -5.38 11.36
CA ARG A 161 -9.88 -5.73 10.06
C ARG A 161 -8.96 -6.58 9.20
N SER A 162 -7.69 -6.77 9.57
CA SER A 162 -6.78 -7.65 8.80
C SER A 162 -7.32 -9.08 8.82
N THR A 163 -7.51 -9.65 7.64
CA THR A 163 -8.05 -10.99 7.46
C THR A 163 -6.96 -11.93 6.99
N GLU A 164 -7.02 -13.18 7.45
CA GLU A 164 -6.23 -14.25 6.85
C GLU A 164 -6.88 -14.71 5.54
N TRP A 165 -6.06 -15.31 4.68
CA TRP A 165 -6.56 -15.94 3.47
C TRP A 165 -7.42 -17.18 3.78
N HIS A 166 -8.40 -17.45 2.92
CA HIS A 166 -9.29 -18.61 3.02
C HIS A 166 -9.32 -19.39 1.71
N GLY A 167 -9.15 -20.71 1.78
CA GLY A 167 -9.33 -21.62 0.66
C GLY A 167 -8.81 -23.02 0.94
N GLN A 168 -8.96 -23.92 -0.04
CA GLN A 168 -8.45 -25.28 0.07
C GLN A 168 -6.92 -25.27 -0.06
N SER A 169 -6.25 -25.80 0.97
CA SER A 169 -4.79 -25.99 0.97
C SER A 169 -4.40 -27.11 0.01
N GLU A 170 -3.37 -26.84 -0.78
CA GLU A 170 -2.74 -27.73 -1.75
C GLU A 170 -1.22 -27.74 -1.47
N PRO A 171 -0.78 -28.44 -0.41
CA PRO A 171 0.58 -28.36 0.06
C PRO A 171 1.57 -29.01 -0.93
N GLY A 172 2.73 -28.37 -1.12
CA GLY A 172 3.85 -28.92 -1.89
C GLY A 172 3.73 -28.81 -3.42
N VAL A 173 2.70 -28.11 -3.93
CA VAL A 173 2.53 -27.87 -5.37
C VAL A 173 3.15 -26.53 -5.74
N GLU A 174 4.05 -26.52 -6.73
CA GLU A 174 4.54 -25.28 -7.33
C GLU A 174 3.53 -24.72 -8.32
N GLY A 175 3.28 -23.41 -8.21
CA GLY A 175 2.40 -22.67 -9.10
C GLY A 175 3.15 -21.60 -9.88
N ASP A 176 2.64 -21.33 -11.08
CA ASP A 176 3.12 -20.27 -11.94
C ASP A 176 1.91 -19.50 -12.50
N LEU A 177 1.77 -18.25 -12.10
CA LEU A 177 0.66 -17.38 -12.45
C LEU A 177 1.10 -16.33 -13.45
N LEU A 178 0.31 -16.12 -14.51
CA LEU A 178 0.43 -14.96 -15.38
C LEU A 178 -0.71 -13.98 -15.09
N VAL A 179 -0.34 -12.76 -14.71
CA VAL A 179 -1.27 -11.67 -14.41
C VAL A 179 -1.17 -10.60 -15.50
N LEU A 180 -2.32 -10.24 -16.05
CA LEU A 180 -2.47 -9.15 -17.02
C LEU A 180 -3.02 -7.91 -16.33
N LEU A 181 -2.17 -6.89 -16.21
CA LEU A 181 -2.55 -5.57 -15.73
C LEU A 181 -2.92 -4.64 -16.89
N SER A 182 -3.64 -3.59 -16.54
CA SER A 182 -3.84 -2.39 -17.34
C SER A 182 -2.51 -1.80 -17.84
N GLN A 183 -2.58 -1.06 -18.94
CA GLN A 183 -1.43 -0.42 -19.59
C GLN A 183 -0.40 -1.41 -20.14
N ASP A 184 -0.86 -2.59 -20.57
CA ASP A 184 -0.05 -3.64 -21.19
C ASP A 184 1.16 -4.04 -20.33
N ARG A 185 0.90 -4.23 -19.03
CA ARG A 185 1.89 -4.65 -18.04
C ARG A 185 1.62 -6.11 -17.73
N TRP A 186 2.66 -6.94 -17.81
CA TRP A 186 2.53 -8.38 -17.59
C TRP A 186 3.39 -8.81 -16.43
N ILE A 187 2.85 -9.69 -15.60
CA ILE A 187 3.55 -10.15 -14.41
C ILE A 187 3.45 -11.66 -14.33
N ARG A 188 4.59 -12.29 -14.05
CA ARG A 188 4.66 -13.71 -13.74
C ARG A 188 4.90 -13.87 -12.24
N ILE A 189 4.08 -14.63 -11.53
CA ILE A 189 4.24 -14.85 -10.09
C ILE A 189 4.46 -16.34 -9.86
N ARG A 190 5.62 -16.69 -9.30
CA ARG A 190 6.03 -18.07 -8.99
C ARG A 190 6.12 -18.31 -7.50
N GLY A 191 5.78 -19.51 -7.05
CA GLY A 191 5.87 -19.92 -5.65
C GLY A 191 5.05 -21.17 -5.39
N MET A 192 4.90 -21.54 -4.11
CA MET A 192 3.98 -22.61 -3.74
C MET A 192 2.54 -22.14 -3.95
N VAL A 193 1.64 -23.03 -4.41
CA VAL A 193 0.24 -22.70 -4.71
C VAL A 193 -0.46 -22.06 -3.52
N ASP A 194 -0.23 -22.56 -2.30
CA ASP A 194 -0.81 -22.01 -1.08
C ASP A 194 -0.31 -20.59 -0.78
N ASP A 195 0.97 -20.30 -1.02
CA ASP A 195 1.53 -18.96 -0.87
C ASP A 195 1.01 -18.01 -1.94
N LEU A 196 0.86 -18.48 -3.18
CA LEU A 196 0.27 -17.72 -4.28
C LEU A 196 -1.18 -17.36 -3.98
N LYS A 197 -1.97 -18.32 -3.49
CA LYS A 197 -3.36 -18.07 -3.06
C LYS A 197 -3.40 -17.07 -1.91
N ALA A 198 -2.53 -17.22 -0.90
CA ALA A 198 -2.48 -16.33 0.25
C ALA A 198 -2.23 -14.86 -0.11
N VAL A 199 -1.45 -14.59 -1.17
CA VAL A 199 -1.18 -13.22 -1.61
C VAL A 199 -2.14 -12.73 -2.70
N THR A 200 -2.76 -13.59 -3.50
CA THR A 200 -3.58 -13.15 -4.64
C THR A 200 -5.08 -13.15 -4.40
N SER A 201 -5.58 -13.94 -3.45
CA SER A 201 -7.02 -14.18 -3.32
C SER A 201 -7.64 -13.63 -2.05
N GLY A 202 -8.93 -13.32 -2.14
CA GLY A 202 -9.70 -12.69 -1.09
C GLY A 202 -9.32 -11.22 -0.84
N GLN A 203 -10.14 -10.57 -0.02
CA GLN A 203 -9.83 -9.26 0.53
C GLN A 203 -8.80 -9.43 1.65
N TRP A 204 -7.78 -8.57 1.66
CA TRP A 204 -6.78 -8.55 2.74
C TRP A 204 -7.25 -7.78 3.97
N ILE A 205 -8.29 -6.94 3.82
CA ILE A 205 -8.94 -6.22 4.90
C ILE A 205 -10.46 -6.36 4.75
N ARG A 206 -11.13 -6.81 5.81
CA ARG A 206 -12.61 -6.85 5.89
C ARG A 206 -13.22 -5.45 5.79
N ASN A 207 -14.40 -5.30 5.18
CA ASN A 207 -15.19 -4.07 5.21
C ASN A 207 -15.50 -3.58 6.65
N LEU A 208 -15.60 -2.25 6.82
CA LEU A 208 -15.99 -1.64 8.10
C LEU A 208 -17.39 -2.08 8.51
N SER A 209 -17.56 -2.53 9.75
CA SER A 209 -18.88 -2.63 10.36
C SER A 209 -19.44 -1.22 10.66
N PRO A 210 -20.76 -1.08 10.87
CA PRO A 210 -21.35 0.23 11.17
C PRO A 210 -20.70 0.93 12.37
N MET A 211 -20.43 0.19 13.46
CA MET A 211 -19.80 0.75 14.66
C MET A 211 -18.35 1.17 14.43
N GLU A 212 -17.58 0.35 13.71
CA GLU A 212 -16.20 0.71 13.34
C GLU A 212 -16.18 1.94 12.43
N SER A 213 -17.15 2.06 11.51
CA SER A 213 -17.32 3.23 10.65
C SER A 213 -17.61 4.50 11.45
N TYR A 214 -18.48 4.45 12.47
CA TYR A 214 -18.72 5.60 13.34
C TYR A 214 -17.47 6.05 14.10
N ILE A 215 -16.67 5.10 14.60
CA ILE A 215 -15.41 5.41 15.30
C ILE A 215 -14.42 6.09 14.37
N VAL A 216 -14.23 5.54 13.16
CA VAL A 216 -13.36 6.14 12.12
C VAL A 216 -13.81 7.55 11.78
N GLN A 217 -15.11 7.76 11.51
CA GLN A 217 -15.66 9.07 11.16
C GLN A 217 -15.52 10.07 12.31
N THR A 218 -15.74 9.62 13.55
CA THR A 218 -15.51 10.44 14.75
C THR A 218 -14.04 10.86 14.85
N GLY A 219 -13.11 9.93 14.60
CA GLY A 219 -11.68 10.24 14.52
C GLY A 219 -11.38 11.33 13.47
N THR A 220 -11.99 11.28 12.30
CA THR A 220 -11.85 12.33 11.27
C THR A 220 -12.41 13.68 11.72
N ILE A 221 -13.54 13.69 12.42
CA ILE A 221 -14.09 14.93 13.00
C ILE A 221 -13.13 15.51 14.06
N LEU A 222 -12.54 14.66 14.91
CA LEU A 222 -11.53 15.11 15.90
C LEU A 222 -10.31 15.73 15.23
N LEU A 223 -9.87 15.21 14.08
CA LEU A 223 -8.80 15.82 13.27
C LEU A 223 -9.19 17.23 12.81
N TYR A 224 -10.41 17.42 12.31
CA TYR A 224 -10.88 18.74 11.86
C TYR A 224 -10.99 19.74 13.01
N VAL A 225 -11.49 19.29 14.17
CA VAL A 225 -11.49 20.09 15.39
C VAL A 225 -10.06 20.46 15.79
N ALA A 226 -9.12 19.51 15.75
CA ALA A 226 -7.71 19.78 16.04
C ALA A 226 -7.10 20.82 15.10
N ALA A 227 -7.44 20.77 13.80
CA ALA A 227 -6.99 21.76 12.82
C ALA A 227 -7.52 23.17 13.13
N ILE A 228 -8.78 23.30 13.54
CA ILE A 228 -9.37 24.59 13.93
C ILE A 228 -8.71 25.12 15.23
N LEU A 229 -8.56 24.25 16.23
CA LEU A 229 -7.95 24.60 17.52
C LEU A 229 -6.45 24.92 17.39
N ALA A 230 -5.78 24.47 16.33
CA ALA A 230 -4.38 24.76 16.07
C ALA A 230 -4.09 26.28 15.99
N LYS A 231 -5.09 27.11 15.66
CA LYS A 231 -4.98 28.57 15.66
C LYS A 231 -4.55 29.12 17.02
N ASN A 232 -5.01 28.50 18.11
CA ASN A 232 -4.76 28.93 19.49
C ASN A 232 -3.39 28.51 20.02
N ILE A 233 -2.62 27.74 19.24
CA ILE A 233 -1.27 27.31 19.62
C ILE A 233 -0.29 28.48 19.47
N ASP A 234 0.66 28.58 20.38
CA ASP A 234 1.76 29.54 20.29
C ASP A 234 2.61 29.31 19.04
N GLU A 235 3.21 30.39 18.53
CA GLU A 235 4.08 30.38 17.34
C GLU A 235 5.15 29.28 17.36
N ARG A 236 5.79 29.08 18.51
CA ARG A 236 6.81 28.03 18.70
C ARG A 236 6.22 26.62 18.51
N GLY A 237 5.05 26.36 19.08
CA GLY A 237 4.39 25.06 18.99
C GLY A 237 3.91 24.75 17.57
N LYS A 238 3.41 25.76 16.86
CA LYS A 238 3.02 25.65 15.45
C LYS A 238 4.19 25.26 14.56
N TRP A 239 5.34 25.95 14.70
CA TRP A 239 6.56 25.61 13.97
C TRP A 239 7.06 24.19 14.27
N PHE A 240 6.97 23.78 15.53
CA PHE A 240 7.41 22.46 15.94
C PHE A 240 6.56 21.35 15.32
N ILE A 241 5.23 21.46 15.38
CA ILE A 241 4.33 20.50 14.72
C ILE A 241 4.57 20.47 13.20
N LEU A 242 4.71 21.66 12.59
CA LEU A 242 4.98 21.78 11.17
C LEU A 242 6.23 21.01 10.75
N MET A 243 7.36 21.27 11.43
CA MET A 243 8.63 20.60 11.13
C MET A 243 8.55 19.09 11.39
N GLN A 244 7.87 18.67 12.46
CA GLN A 244 7.67 17.26 12.78
C GLN A 244 6.88 16.54 11.68
N MET A 245 5.76 17.11 11.24
CA MET A 245 4.93 16.53 10.20
C MET A 245 5.63 16.47 8.86
N VAL A 246 6.33 17.54 8.45
CA VAL A 246 7.09 17.57 7.19
C VAL A 246 8.23 16.55 7.22
N THR A 247 9.02 16.51 8.31
CA THR A 247 10.14 15.58 8.45
C THR A 247 9.66 14.13 8.43
N THR A 248 8.60 13.84 9.18
CA THR A 248 7.98 12.51 9.20
C THR A 248 7.46 12.13 7.82
N THR A 249 6.75 13.03 7.15
CA THR A 249 6.24 12.84 5.79
C THR A 249 7.35 12.47 4.79
N ILE A 250 8.46 13.22 4.79
CA ILE A 250 9.61 12.96 3.92
C ILE A 250 10.23 11.60 4.25
N LEU A 251 10.48 11.34 5.54
CA LEU A 251 11.10 10.11 6.01
C LEU A 251 10.29 8.87 5.62
N LEU A 252 8.97 8.91 5.84
CA LEU A 252 8.06 7.80 5.50
C LEU A 252 7.90 7.64 3.99
N THR A 253 7.85 8.74 3.23
CA THR A 253 7.78 8.67 1.76
C THR A 253 9.02 7.99 1.20
N VAL A 254 10.21 8.39 1.62
CA VAL A 254 11.48 7.78 1.20
C VAL A 254 11.54 6.30 1.62
N ALA A 255 11.05 5.96 2.81
CA ALA A 255 10.99 4.59 3.28
C ALA A 255 10.06 3.73 2.41
N ASN A 256 8.85 4.20 2.15
CA ASN A 256 7.87 3.51 1.30
C ASN A 256 8.42 3.29 -0.11
N GLU A 257 9.01 4.33 -0.72
CA GLU A 257 9.59 4.25 -2.06
C GLU A 257 10.81 3.33 -2.15
N ARG A 258 11.55 3.13 -1.05
CA ARG A 258 12.65 2.15 -0.98
C ARG A 258 12.19 0.73 -0.64
N THR A 259 10.92 0.54 -0.32
CA THR A 259 10.36 -0.79 -0.03
C THR A 259 10.15 -1.55 -1.33
N THR A 260 10.96 -2.59 -1.56
CA THR A 260 10.96 -3.39 -2.79
C THR A 260 10.27 -4.73 -2.64
N VAL A 261 9.59 -4.95 -1.53
CA VAL A 261 8.90 -6.20 -1.20
C VAL A 261 7.49 -5.90 -0.71
N LEU A 262 6.54 -6.74 -1.08
CA LEU A 262 5.21 -6.79 -0.48
C LEU A 262 5.23 -7.88 0.58
N ARG A 263 4.71 -7.58 1.76
CA ARG A 263 4.42 -8.58 2.80
C ARG A 263 2.92 -8.71 2.92
N MET A 264 2.43 -9.94 2.89
CA MET A 264 1.00 -10.21 2.94
C MET A 264 0.77 -11.59 3.54
N ASN A 265 -0.08 -11.67 4.57
CA ASN A 265 -0.43 -12.93 5.22
C ASN A 265 0.79 -13.79 5.63
N GLY A 266 1.90 -13.18 6.08
CA GLY A 266 3.13 -13.89 6.45
C GLY A 266 3.96 -14.41 5.26
N ARG A 267 3.69 -13.91 4.05
CA ARG A 267 4.43 -14.23 2.82
C ARG A 267 5.08 -12.97 2.29
N THR A 268 6.25 -13.12 1.69
CA THR A 268 6.95 -12.03 1.00
C THR A 268 6.89 -12.23 -0.51
N VAL A 269 6.47 -11.20 -1.24
CA VAL A 269 6.51 -11.13 -2.71
C VAL A 269 7.61 -10.17 -3.14
N LYS A 270 8.57 -10.65 -3.94
CA LYS A 270 9.73 -9.88 -4.40
C LYS A 270 9.95 -10.05 -5.90
N VAL A 271 10.45 -9.00 -6.55
CA VAL A 271 10.89 -9.08 -7.95
C VAL A 271 12.07 -10.04 -8.08
N ASP A 272 11.95 -10.98 -9.02
CA ASP A 272 12.93 -12.01 -9.33
C ASP A 272 13.51 -11.75 -10.74
N GLY A 273 14.74 -11.24 -10.80
CA GLY A 273 15.43 -10.91 -12.04
C GLY A 273 15.06 -9.56 -12.67
N VAL A 274 15.50 -9.36 -13.91
CA VAL A 274 15.28 -8.12 -14.69
C VAL A 274 14.02 -8.27 -15.53
N PRO A 275 13.12 -7.27 -15.59
CA PRO A 275 11.95 -7.32 -16.46
C PRO A 275 12.34 -7.51 -17.93
N LYS A 276 11.68 -8.44 -18.61
CA LYS A 276 11.94 -8.75 -20.03
C LYS A 276 10.97 -7.99 -20.93
N GLN A 277 11.49 -7.23 -21.88
CA GLN A 277 10.67 -6.47 -22.83
C GLN A 277 10.15 -7.37 -23.95
N TYR A 278 8.90 -7.16 -24.37
CA TYR A 278 8.33 -7.76 -25.57
C TYR A 278 7.74 -6.69 -26.48
N ILE A 279 7.82 -6.91 -27.80
CA ILE A 279 7.26 -5.99 -28.79
C ILE A 279 5.75 -6.24 -28.94
N ARG A 280 5.33 -7.50 -28.92
CA ARG A 280 3.91 -7.90 -28.98
C ARG A 280 3.56 -8.81 -27.82
N ARG A 281 2.34 -8.65 -27.31
CA ARG A 281 1.73 -9.56 -26.34
C ARG A 281 1.71 -11.01 -26.84
N LEU A 282 1.57 -11.21 -28.15
CA LEU A 282 1.57 -12.54 -28.77
C LEU A 282 2.93 -13.25 -28.64
N ASP A 283 4.04 -12.50 -28.75
CA ASP A 283 5.39 -13.06 -28.62
C ASP A 283 5.62 -13.59 -27.20
N LEU A 284 5.15 -12.83 -26.20
CA LEU A 284 5.13 -13.28 -24.80
C LEU A 284 4.28 -14.54 -24.63
N ALA A 285 3.09 -14.59 -25.23
CA ALA A 285 2.24 -15.76 -25.12
C ALA A 285 2.91 -17.01 -25.69
N HIS A 286 3.49 -16.92 -26.89
CA HIS A 286 4.20 -18.04 -27.51
C HIS A 286 5.39 -18.53 -26.68
N GLU A 287 6.18 -17.61 -26.10
CA GLU A 287 7.29 -17.99 -25.23
C GLU A 287 6.80 -18.72 -23.97
N MET A 288 5.77 -18.18 -23.30
CA MET A 288 5.23 -18.81 -22.10
C MET A 288 4.56 -20.17 -22.39
N ILE A 289 3.93 -20.34 -23.56
CA ILE A 289 3.38 -21.62 -24.00
C ILE A 289 4.51 -22.63 -24.23
N ALA A 290 5.61 -22.22 -24.87
CA ALA A 290 6.76 -23.08 -25.10
C ALA A 290 7.41 -23.54 -23.78
N GLU A 291 7.44 -22.69 -22.75
CA GLU A 291 7.95 -23.05 -21.42
C GLU A 291 7.07 -24.04 -20.63
N HIS A 292 5.78 -24.17 -20.97
CA HIS A 292 4.84 -25.05 -20.28
C HIS A 292 4.38 -26.21 -21.18
N ASP A 293 5.34 -26.88 -21.83
CA ASP A 293 5.11 -28.08 -22.67
C ASP A 293 4.06 -27.89 -23.78
N GLY A 294 3.95 -26.67 -24.32
CA GLY A 294 3.00 -26.35 -25.40
C GLY A 294 1.55 -26.16 -24.91
N ARG A 295 1.32 -26.15 -23.60
CA ARG A 295 -0.01 -25.93 -23.03
C ARG A 295 -0.49 -24.50 -23.29
N LYS A 296 -1.64 -24.38 -23.94
CA LYS A 296 -2.22 -23.09 -24.40
C LYS A 296 -3.61 -22.75 -23.83
N ASP A 297 -4.20 -23.63 -23.02
CA ASP A 297 -5.54 -23.45 -22.43
C ASP A 297 -5.67 -22.14 -21.64
N TRP A 298 -4.70 -21.82 -20.79
CA TRP A 298 -4.63 -20.57 -20.05
C TRP A 298 -4.53 -19.35 -20.99
N ALA A 299 -3.75 -19.44 -22.07
CA ALA A 299 -3.51 -18.34 -22.99
C ALA A 299 -4.75 -18.03 -23.84
N VAL A 300 -5.47 -19.06 -24.27
CA VAL A 300 -6.76 -18.92 -24.96
C VAL A 300 -7.80 -18.29 -24.04
N ARG A 301 -7.91 -18.77 -22.79
CA ARG A 301 -8.86 -18.24 -21.80
C ARG A 301 -8.55 -16.80 -21.37
N LEU A 302 -7.29 -16.39 -21.37
CA LEU A 302 -6.88 -14.98 -21.17
C LEU A 302 -7.03 -14.12 -22.42
N GLY A 303 -7.44 -14.69 -23.56
CA GLY A 303 -7.56 -13.96 -24.83
C GLY A 303 -6.22 -13.49 -25.40
N MET A 304 -5.13 -14.18 -25.07
CA MET A 304 -3.78 -13.86 -25.56
C MET A 304 -3.48 -14.49 -26.93
N VAL A 305 -4.09 -15.65 -27.19
CA VAL A 305 -3.99 -16.39 -28.46
C VAL A 305 -5.39 -16.82 -28.86
N GLN A 306 -5.64 -16.92 -30.17
CA GLN A 306 -6.89 -17.48 -30.67
C GLN A 306 -6.96 -18.98 -30.35
N GLY A 307 -8.14 -19.45 -29.99
CA GLY A 307 -8.38 -20.90 -29.93
C GLY A 307 -8.21 -21.51 -31.33
N ASP A 308 -7.94 -22.81 -31.40
CA ASP A 308 -7.99 -23.51 -32.68
C ASP A 308 -9.45 -23.48 -33.15
N ASN A 309 -9.75 -22.63 -34.12
CA ASN A 309 -11.06 -22.56 -34.74
C ASN A 309 -11.38 -23.94 -35.35
N GLY A 310 -12.21 -24.73 -34.68
CA GLY A 310 -13.12 -25.60 -35.41
C GLY A 310 -14.07 -24.69 -36.17
N ALA A 311 -13.89 -24.59 -37.49
CA ALA A 311 -14.76 -23.97 -38.48
C ALA A 311 -16.09 -23.37 -37.97
N ASP A 312 -16.11 -22.07 -37.66
CA ASP A 312 -17.35 -21.29 -37.68
C ASP A 312 -17.42 -20.53 -39.01
N PRO A 313 -18.51 -20.68 -39.80
CA PRO A 313 -18.68 -19.95 -41.06
C PRO A 313 -18.83 -18.44 -40.79
N PRO A 314 -18.47 -17.60 -41.76
CA PRO A 314 -18.51 -16.15 -41.59
C PRO A 314 -19.92 -15.72 -41.21
N ALA A 315 -20.02 -14.91 -40.14
CA ALA A 315 -21.23 -14.23 -39.76
C ALA A 315 -21.77 -13.49 -40.99
N THR A 316 -22.92 -13.94 -41.48
CA THR A 316 -23.66 -13.24 -42.52
C THR A 316 -24.24 -11.97 -41.89
N MET A 317 -24.05 -10.86 -42.61
CA MET A 317 -24.45 -9.50 -42.24
C MET A 317 -25.93 -9.37 -41.89
#